data_AF-A0A7Y7B4X5-F1
#
_entry.id   AF-A0A7Y7B4X5-F1
#
_cell.length_a   1.000
_cell.length_b   1.000
_cell.length_c   1.000
_cell.angle_alpha   90.00
_cell.angle_beta   90.00
_cell.angle_gamma   90.00
#
_symmetry.space_group_name_H-M   'P 1'
#
loop_
_entity.id
_entity.type
_entity.pdbx_description
1 polymer ?
#
loop_
_entity_poly.entity_id
_entity_poly.type
_entity_poly.pdbx_seq_one_letter_code
_entity_poly.pdbx_strand_id
1 'polypeptide(L)'
;MNTHTIDTSAPVISADHYDTTAFYTDPDAIATVANTTAPDAVALPSPDASTAEILAAAQEAGRRAVPAPFAETALVARPLLRRVGLPVPDGPLSYAIAPDLTVRYAHPATSSVGSAGCSGDDDTLLVTGTLRRVPWARAATAVIVLATAPSGPVLFTVTPGQATLTPGGNLAEEPRDDLHLAALEIPATQVRRIAPELLDEARLRAALARSALIAGAAERCVDLTVAHTTARTQFGRPLSHFQAVKQEEARLIEEAALVRTAVQAAAAPLDTDGPAAHVAVAAAKTQASASAAEIARIAHQLHGAIGITRLNPLHLATTRLWSWRDEDGDETYWALRLAQPLTATTLWPVLTSTP
;
A
#
# COMPACT_ATOMS: atom_id res chain seq x y z
N MET A 1 17.46 -21.65 -41.58
CA MET A 1 16.46 -21.43 -40.52
C MET A 1 17.23 -20.92 -39.31
N ASN A 2 17.51 -19.61 -39.27
CA ASN A 2 18.31 -19.01 -38.19
C ASN A 2 17.39 -18.83 -36.99
N THR A 3 17.48 -19.75 -36.04
CA THR A 3 17.01 -19.52 -34.68
C THR A 3 17.89 -18.44 -34.07
N HIS A 4 17.43 -17.20 -34.14
CA HIS A 4 17.92 -16.14 -33.26
C HIS A 4 17.54 -16.55 -31.84
N THR A 5 18.48 -17.16 -31.13
CA THR A 5 18.43 -17.27 -29.67
C THR A 5 18.41 -15.83 -29.16
N ILE A 6 17.30 -15.40 -28.57
CA ILE A 6 17.22 -14.10 -27.90
C ILE A 6 18.22 -14.16 -26.76
N ASP A 7 19.26 -13.34 -26.86
CA ASP A 7 20.23 -13.17 -25.79
C ASP A 7 19.52 -12.55 -24.58
N THR A 8 19.40 -13.32 -23.51
CA THR A 8 18.77 -12.92 -22.25
C THR A 8 19.77 -12.26 -21.28
N SER A 9 21.01 -12.00 -21.70
CA SER A 9 22.06 -11.39 -20.87
C SER A 9 22.01 -9.86 -20.76
N ALA A 10 20.87 -9.24 -21.11
CA ALA A 10 20.72 -7.79 -21.01
C ALA A 10 21.09 -7.31 -19.59
N PRO A 11 22.03 -6.35 -19.45
CA PRO A 11 22.48 -5.88 -18.15
C PRO A 11 21.28 -5.36 -17.34
N VAL A 12 21.32 -5.52 -16.01
CA VAL A 12 20.30 -4.99 -15.11
C VAL A 12 20.85 -3.77 -14.41
N ILE A 13 20.13 -2.66 -14.47
CA ILE A 13 20.46 -1.44 -13.73
C ILE A 13 19.37 -1.12 -12.69
N SER A 14 19.79 -0.50 -11.59
CA SER A 14 18.87 0.02 -10.59
C SER A 14 18.03 1.15 -11.19
N ALA A 15 16.75 1.19 -10.85
CA ALA A 15 15.84 2.28 -11.22
C ALA A 15 16.33 3.67 -10.78
N ASP A 16 17.12 3.75 -9.70
CA ASP A 16 17.73 4.99 -9.21
C ASP A 16 18.91 5.46 -10.08
N HIS A 17 19.52 4.55 -10.83
CA HIS A 17 20.63 4.84 -11.75
C HIS A 17 20.16 5.03 -13.20
N TYR A 18 18.85 4.94 -13.47
CA TYR A 18 18.32 5.15 -14.81
C TYR A 18 18.40 6.63 -15.20
N ASP A 19 19.11 6.91 -16.28
CA ASP A 19 19.22 8.24 -16.88
C ASP A 19 18.56 8.25 -18.27
N THR A 20 17.48 9.02 -18.40
CA THR A 20 16.71 9.15 -19.63
C THR A 20 17.51 9.78 -20.79
N THR A 21 18.43 10.70 -20.49
CA THR A 21 19.28 11.35 -21.50
C THR A 21 20.34 10.37 -21.99
N ALA A 22 20.98 9.65 -21.07
CA ALA A 22 21.94 8.61 -21.40
C ALA A 22 21.29 7.53 -22.29
N PHE A 23 20.08 7.09 -21.95
CA PHE A 23 19.32 6.12 -22.73
C PHE A 23 19.11 6.53 -24.20
N TYR A 24 18.94 7.82 -24.49
CA TYR A 24 18.77 8.31 -25.87
C TYR A 24 20.07 8.65 -26.60
N THR A 25 21.18 8.79 -25.88
CA THR A 25 22.47 9.21 -26.44
C THR A 25 23.46 8.05 -26.61
N ASP A 26 23.30 6.96 -25.85
CA ASP A 26 24.15 5.79 -25.88
C ASP A 26 23.37 4.51 -26.27
N PRO A 27 23.58 3.97 -27.50
CA PRO A 27 22.96 2.72 -27.94
C PRO A 27 23.34 1.48 -27.13
N ASP A 28 24.50 1.51 -26.45
CA ASP A 28 24.99 0.38 -25.65
C ASP A 28 24.42 0.39 -24.21
N ALA A 29 23.69 1.44 -23.83
CA ALA A 29 23.05 1.60 -22.52
C ALA A 29 21.73 0.79 -22.37
N ILE A 30 21.43 -0.14 -23.28
CA ILE A 30 20.22 -0.97 -23.22
C ILE A 30 20.34 -1.95 -22.06
N ALA A 31 19.61 -1.67 -20.98
CA ALA A 31 19.56 -2.46 -19.78
C ALA A 31 18.11 -2.66 -19.32
N THR A 32 17.84 -3.81 -18.70
CA THR A 32 16.61 -4.01 -17.95
C THR A 32 16.67 -3.19 -16.66
N VAL A 33 15.60 -2.45 -16.36
CA VAL A 33 15.52 -1.61 -15.17
C VAL A 33 14.72 -2.34 -14.10
N ALA A 34 15.30 -2.48 -12.92
CA ALA A 34 14.66 -3.13 -11.78
C ALA A 34 14.91 -2.34 -10.50
N ASN A 35 14.10 -2.59 -9.47
CA ASN A 35 14.46 -2.18 -8.11
C ASN A 35 15.15 -3.36 -7.41
N THR A 36 16.39 -3.15 -6.97
CA THR A 36 17.22 -4.17 -6.31
C THR A 36 17.31 -3.97 -4.79
N THR A 37 16.58 -3.00 -4.23
CA THR A 37 16.56 -2.75 -2.79
C THR A 37 16.03 -3.97 -2.05
N ALA A 38 16.74 -4.47 -1.05
CA ALA A 38 16.26 -5.57 -0.23
C ALA A 38 15.14 -5.10 0.72
N PRO A 39 14.09 -5.90 0.98
CA PRO A 39 12.96 -5.49 1.83
C PRO A 39 13.35 -5.06 3.24
N ASP A 40 14.40 -5.66 3.81
CA ASP A 40 14.94 -5.42 5.15
C ASP A 40 15.94 -4.25 5.21
N ALA A 41 16.39 -3.73 4.05
CA ALA A 41 17.29 -2.60 3.97
C ALA A 41 16.59 -1.24 4.15
N VAL A 42 15.26 -1.23 4.26
CA VAL A 42 14.48 0.00 4.36
C VAL A 42 14.41 0.49 5.80
N ALA A 43 15.04 1.63 6.05
CA ALA A 43 14.98 2.28 7.35
C ALA A 43 13.54 2.69 7.68
N LEU A 44 13.09 2.30 8.87
CA LEU A 44 11.77 2.68 9.36
C LEU A 44 11.84 4.03 10.10
N PRO A 45 10.77 4.85 10.07
CA PRO A 45 10.74 6.11 10.80
C PRO A 45 10.94 5.89 12.31
N SER A 46 11.36 6.96 12.99
CA SER A 46 11.45 6.99 14.45
C SER A 46 10.13 6.53 15.08
N PRO A 47 10.15 5.84 16.23
CA PRO A 47 8.95 5.50 16.98
C PRO A 47 8.00 6.68 17.22
N ASP A 48 8.55 7.89 17.37
CA ASP A 48 7.81 9.12 17.69
C ASP A 48 7.45 9.96 16.45
N ALA A 49 7.68 9.43 15.24
CA ALA A 49 7.32 10.12 14.01
C ALA A 49 5.79 10.31 13.93
N SER A 50 5.39 11.53 13.59
CA SER A 50 4.00 11.89 13.33
C SER A 50 3.45 11.14 12.11
N THR A 51 2.12 11.01 12.01
CA THR A 51 1.49 10.41 10.82
C THR A 51 1.90 11.16 9.55
N ALA A 52 2.01 12.50 9.59
CA ALA A 52 2.45 13.29 8.45
C ALA A 52 3.87 12.93 7.98
N GLU A 53 4.83 12.74 8.90
CA GLU A 53 6.20 12.31 8.56
C GLU A 53 6.23 10.90 7.97
N ILE A 54 5.43 9.98 8.52
CA ILE A 54 5.33 8.61 8.00
C ILE A 54 4.71 8.62 6.59
N LEU A 55 3.69 9.46 6.35
CA LEU A 55 3.08 9.60 5.02
C LEU A 55 4.04 10.19 4.00
N ALA A 56 4.85 11.19 4.37
CA ALA A 56 5.90 11.73 3.50
C ALA A 56 6.94 10.65 3.15
N ALA A 57 7.33 9.83 4.12
CA ALA A 57 8.23 8.70 3.87
C ALA A 57 7.57 7.60 3.01
N ALA A 58 6.27 7.34 3.17
CA ALA A 58 5.53 6.43 2.32
C ALA A 58 5.42 6.95 0.87
N GLN A 59 5.25 8.26 0.69
CA GLN A 59 5.30 8.89 -0.63
C GLN A 59 6.66 8.70 -1.29
N GLU A 60 7.75 8.93 -0.58
CA GLU A 60 9.09 8.68 -1.12
C GLU A 60 9.31 7.19 -1.44
N ALA A 61 8.84 6.28 -0.58
CA ALA A 61 8.89 4.85 -0.84
C ALA A 61 8.10 4.46 -2.11
N GLY A 62 6.93 5.06 -2.33
CA GLY A 62 6.14 4.90 -3.55
C GLY A 62 6.86 5.45 -4.78
N ARG A 63 7.48 6.63 -4.67
CA ARG A 63 8.20 7.30 -5.75
C ARG A 63 9.42 6.51 -6.23
N ARG A 64 10.15 5.89 -5.29
CA ARG A 64 11.28 5.00 -5.60
C ARG A 64 10.86 3.56 -5.87
N ALA A 65 9.56 3.26 -5.83
CA ALA A 65 9.02 1.92 -6.04
C ALA A 65 9.68 0.87 -5.12
N VAL A 66 9.86 1.22 -3.84
CA VAL A 66 10.59 0.42 -2.85
C VAL A 66 9.87 -0.92 -2.63
N PRO A 67 10.54 -2.07 -2.87
CA PRO A 67 9.95 -3.39 -2.71
C PRO A 67 10.08 -3.85 -1.24
N ALA A 68 9.41 -3.16 -0.32
CA ALA A 68 9.43 -3.48 1.10
C ALA A 68 8.08 -3.19 1.78
N PRO A 69 7.78 -3.86 2.92
CA PRO A 69 6.56 -3.61 3.70
C PRO A 69 6.63 -2.31 4.52
N PHE A 70 7.07 -1.21 3.93
CA PHE A 70 7.22 0.07 4.62
C PHE A 70 5.89 0.55 5.20
N ALA A 71 4.86 0.63 4.34
CA ALA A 71 3.57 1.21 4.70
C ALA A 71 2.78 0.26 5.62
N GLU A 72 2.84 -1.04 5.33
CA GLU A 72 2.32 -2.12 6.19
C GLU A 72 2.90 -2.01 7.61
N THR A 73 4.21 -1.80 7.73
CA THR A 73 4.89 -1.75 9.02
C THR A 73 4.60 -0.43 9.74
N ALA A 74 4.86 0.70 9.08
CA ALA A 74 4.92 2.00 9.72
C ALA A 74 3.55 2.66 9.91
N LEU A 75 2.62 2.51 8.95
CA LEU A 75 1.29 3.15 9.01
C LEU A 75 0.22 2.27 9.64
N VAL A 76 0.35 0.94 9.52
CA VAL A 76 -0.69 -0.01 9.94
C VAL A 76 -0.27 -0.80 11.17
N ALA A 77 0.74 -1.67 11.05
CA ALA A 77 1.05 -2.66 12.08
C ALA A 77 1.55 -2.05 13.39
N ARG A 78 2.55 -1.16 13.33
CA ARG A 78 3.14 -0.55 14.53
C ARG A 78 2.13 0.31 15.33
N PRO A 79 1.37 1.24 14.71
CA PRO A 79 0.39 2.03 15.45
C PRO A 79 -0.68 1.16 16.13
N LEU A 80 -1.19 0.14 15.44
CA LEU A 80 -2.22 -0.74 15.98
C LEU A 80 -1.72 -1.58 17.15
N LEU A 81 -0.50 -2.15 17.07
CA LEU A 81 0.11 -2.88 18.19
C LEU A 81 0.32 -2.00 19.42
N ARG A 82 0.79 -0.76 19.22
CA ARG A 82 0.97 0.21 20.31
C ARG A 82 -0.37 0.57 20.94
N ARG A 83 -1.41 0.80 20.13
CA ARG A 83 -2.75 1.15 20.61
C ARG A 83 -3.32 0.10 21.56
N VAL A 84 -3.09 -1.18 21.27
CA VAL A 84 -3.59 -2.30 22.09
C VAL A 84 -2.60 -2.77 23.18
N GLY A 85 -1.45 -2.10 23.30
CA GLY A 85 -0.43 -2.45 24.29
C GLY A 85 0.17 -3.84 24.08
N LEU A 86 0.31 -4.29 22.83
CA LEU A 86 1.06 -5.50 22.50
C LEU A 86 2.52 -5.16 22.17
N PRO A 87 3.45 -6.10 22.40
CA PRO A 87 4.84 -5.95 21.96
C PRO A 87 4.90 -5.65 20.46
N VAL A 88 5.78 -4.73 20.08
CA VAL A 88 6.06 -4.40 18.67
C VAL A 88 7.35 -5.12 18.29
N PRO A 89 7.29 -6.21 17.49
CA PRO A 89 8.49 -6.91 17.07
C PRO A 89 9.39 -6.01 16.22
N ASP A 90 10.68 -6.27 16.27
CA ASP A 90 11.64 -5.65 15.36
C ASP A 90 11.48 -6.20 13.93
N GLY A 91 11.97 -5.42 12.98
CA GLY A 91 11.94 -5.78 11.56
C GLY A 91 10.61 -5.51 10.86
N PRO A 92 10.43 -6.05 9.64
CA PRO A 92 9.25 -5.84 8.82
C PRO A 92 8.00 -6.49 9.43
N LEU A 93 6.88 -5.78 9.40
CA LEU A 93 5.58 -6.27 9.85
C LEU A 93 4.57 -6.23 8.70
N SER A 94 3.57 -7.09 8.80
CA SER A 94 2.42 -7.11 7.90
C SER A 94 1.11 -7.10 8.68
N TYR A 95 -0.01 -7.00 7.98
CA TYR A 95 -1.35 -7.02 8.56
C TYR A 95 -2.31 -7.86 7.73
N ALA A 96 -3.34 -8.37 8.39
CA ALA A 96 -4.48 -9.03 7.78
C ALA A 96 -5.78 -8.63 8.51
N ILE A 97 -6.73 -8.06 7.78
CA ILE A 97 -8.09 -7.81 8.27
C ILE A 97 -8.97 -8.96 7.80
N ALA A 98 -9.25 -9.91 8.68
CA ALA A 98 -9.76 -11.22 8.33
C ALA A 98 -11.06 -11.56 9.08
N PRO A 99 -12.20 -10.97 8.67
CA PRO A 99 -13.50 -11.27 9.26
C PRO A 99 -13.95 -12.73 9.03
N ASP A 100 -13.38 -13.40 8.03
CA ASP A 100 -13.76 -14.76 7.62
C ASP A 100 -13.03 -15.87 8.39
N LEU A 101 -12.12 -15.53 9.31
CA LEU A 101 -11.49 -16.53 10.16
C LEU A 101 -12.50 -17.14 11.13
N THR A 102 -12.40 -18.46 11.33
CA THR A 102 -13.11 -19.14 12.40
C THR A 102 -12.26 -19.07 13.67
N VAL A 103 -12.72 -18.31 14.65
CA VAL A 103 -12.07 -18.17 15.96
C VAL A 103 -12.93 -18.84 17.03
N ARG A 104 -12.32 -19.73 17.81
CA ARG A 104 -12.98 -20.46 18.91
C ARG A 104 -12.13 -20.37 20.18
N TYR A 105 -12.78 -20.37 21.34
CA TYR A 105 -12.09 -20.55 22.62
C TYR A 105 -11.73 -22.03 22.80
N ALA A 106 -10.52 -22.32 23.27
CA ALA A 106 -10.09 -23.70 23.51
C ALA A 106 -10.91 -24.40 24.62
N HIS A 107 -11.50 -23.65 25.57
CA HIS A 107 -12.34 -24.19 26.65
C HIS A 107 -13.68 -23.40 26.79
N PRO A 108 -14.78 -24.05 27.24
CA PRO A 108 -16.13 -23.47 27.28
C PRO A 108 -16.33 -22.35 28.33
N ALA A 109 -17.24 -21.43 27.99
CA ALA A 109 -17.41 -20.07 28.52
C ALA A 109 -18.04 -19.90 29.93
N THR A 110 -17.93 -20.87 30.84
CA THR A 110 -18.63 -20.82 32.13
C THR A 110 -17.87 -20.15 33.28
N SER A 111 -16.70 -19.56 33.04
CA SER A 111 -15.87 -18.85 34.02
C SER A 111 -15.68 -17.37 33.65
N SER A 112 -15.31 -16.53 34.62
CA SER A 112 -15.02 -15.11 34.42
C SER A 112 -13.88 -14.94 33.42
N VAL A 113 -14.23 -14.64 32.17
CA VAL A 113 -13.29 -14.58 31.04
C VAL A 113 -12.44 -13.30 31.05
N GLY A 114 -11.11 -13.47 31.09
CA GLY A 114 -10.08 -12.45 30.91
C GLY A 114 -10.04 -11.85 29.50
N SER A 115 -9.14 -10.90 29.22
CA SER A 115 -9.20 -10.00 28.04
C SER A 115 -9.31 -10.66 26.67
N ALA A 116 -8.96 -11.93 26.50
CA ALA A 116 -9.09 -12.68 25.25
C ALA A 116 -10.44 -13.41 25.08
N GLY A 117 -11.32 -13.41 26.10
CA GLY A 117 -12.48 -14.31 26.14
C GLY A 117 -12.13 -15.70 26.71
N CYS A 118 -10.98 -15.82 27.37
CA CYS A 118 -10.48 -17.05 27.97
C CYS A 118 -10.39 -16.95 29.50
N SER A 119 -10.38 -18.09 30.21
CA SER A 119 -10.44 -18.21 31.67
C SER A 119 -9.10 -18.02 32.41
N GLY A 120 -7.95 -17.95 31.72
CA GLY A 120 -6.64 -17.69 32.32
C GLY A 120 -5.55 -17.32 31.31
N ASP A 121 -4.35 -17.00 31.81
CA ASP A 121 -3.19 -16.64 30.97
C ASP A 121 -2.64 -17.83 30.14
N ASP A 122 -2.87 -19.05 30.61
CA ASP A 122 -2.49 -20.31 29.94
C ASP A 122 -3.49 -20.76 28.87
N ASP A 123 -4.62 -20.05 28.70
CA ASP A 123 -5.61 -20.41 27.69
C ASP A 123 -5.23 -19.95 26.29
N THR A 124 -5.86 -20.56 25.28
CA THR A 124 -5.60 -20.27 23.87
C THR A 124 -6.88 -20.01 23.06
N LEU A 125 -6.75 -19.21 22.01
CA LEU A 125 -7.69 -19.16 20.90
C LEU A 125 -7.31 -20.18 19.84
N LEU A 126 -8.27 -20.97 19.38
CA LEU A 126 -8.15 -21.82 18.21
C LEU A 126 -8.60 -21.04 16.98
N VAL A 127 -7.66 -20.76 16.08
CA VAL A 127 -7.89 -19.99 14.86
C VAL A 127 -7.75 -20.91 13.64
N THR A 128 -8.81 -21.00 12.85
CA THR A 128 -8.83 -21.79 11.60
C THR A 128 -9.29 -20.94 10.43
N GLY A 129 -8.62 -21.07 9.30
CA GLY A 129 -9.01 -20.40 8.06
C GLY A 129 -7.81 -20.00 7.24
N THR A 130 -8.01 -19.06 6.32
CA THR A 130 -6.94 -18.54 5.46
C THR A 130 -6.94 -17.02 5.53
N LEU A 131 -5.79 -16.45 5.90
CA LEU A 131 -5.51 -15.04 5.66
C LEU A 131 -5.14 -14.88 4.19
N ARG A 132 -5.98 -14.21 3.41
CA ARG A 132 -5.78 -14.10 1.96
C ARG A 132 -4.94 -12.88 1.60
N ARG A 133 -4.05 -13.05 0.62
CA ARG A 133 -3.26 -11.98 -0.02
C ARG A 133 -2.57 -11.05 0.99
N VAL A 134 -2.02 -11.62 2.06
CA VAL A 134 -1.30 -10.88 3.10
C VAL A 134 -0.06 -10.22 2.47
N PRO A 135 0.06 -8.87 2.50
CA PRO A 135 1.17 -8.18 1.88
C PRO A 135 2.48 -8.55 2.55
N TRP A 136 3.50 -8.93 1.79
CA TRP A 136 4.84 -9.22 2.32
C TRP A 136 4.90 -10.32 3.39
N ALA A 137 3.92 -11.22 3.47
CA ALA A 137 3.83 -12.19 4.56
C ALA A 137 5.11 -13.04 4.69
N ARG A 138 5.67 -13.51 3.56
CA ARG A 138 6.93 -14.28 3.56
C ARG A 138 8.17 -13.52 4.05
N ALA A 139 8.13 -12.19 4.07
CA ALA A 139 9.22 -11.33 4.49
C ALA A 139 8.99 -10.73 5.89
N ALA A 140 7.78 -10.83 6.44
CA ALA A 140 7.42 -10.22 7.71
C ALA A 140 7.90 -11.06 8.91
N THR A 141 8.39 -10.40 9.96
CA THR A 141 8.65 -11.01 11.26
C THR A 141 7.34 -11.47 11.93
N ALA A 142 6.28 -10.67 11.77
CA ALA A 142 4.95 -10.97 12.27
C ALA A 142 3.86 -10.34 11.40
N VAL A 143 2.71 -11.00 11.35
CA VAL A 143 1.48 -10.51 10.76
C VAL A 143 0.52 -10.17 11.89
N ILE A 144 0.07 -8.92 11.97
CA ILE A 144 -1.03 -8.56 12.86
C ILE A 144 -2.35 -9.01 12.24
N VAL A 145 -3.20 -9.66 13.01
CA VAL A 145 -4.46 -10.20 12.53
C VAL A 145 -5.59 -9.57 13.31
N LEU A 146 -6.48 -8.88 12.60
CA LEU A 146 -7.74 -8.39 13.14
C LEU A 146 -8.85 -9.34 12.67
N ALA A 147 -9.53 -9.98 13.62
CA ALA A 147 -10.55 -10.98 13.35
C ALA A 147 -11.76 -10.82 14.27
N THR A 148 -12.88 -11.42 13.90
CA THR A 148 -14.08 -11.48 14.74
C THR A 148 -14.04 -12.76 15.59
N ALA A 149 -14.02 -12.61 16.91
CA ALA A 149 -14.18 -13.71 17.86
C ALA A 149 -15.60 -13.75 18.44
N PRO A 150 -16.02 -14.84 19.12
CA PRO A 150 -17.38 -14.95 19.65
C PRO A 150 -17.78 -13.84 20.63
N SER A 151 -16.82 -13.22 21.33
CA SER A 151 -17.07 -12.11 22.27
C SER A 151 -16.70 -10.74 21.69
N GLY A 152 -16.55 -10.63 20.37
CA GLY A 152 -16.27 -9.39 19.66
C GLY A 152 -14.94 -9.40 18.90
N PRO A 153 -14.57 -8.27 18.29
CA PRO A 153 -13.32 -8.14 17.54
C PRO A 153 -12.09 -8.36 18.43
N VAL A 154 -11.08 -9.02 17.87
CA VAL A 154 -9.79 -9.25 18.51
C VAL A 154 -8.64 -8.90 17.58
N LEU A 155 -7.51 -8.53 18.17
CA LEU A 155 -6.23 -8.37 17.52
C LEU A 155 -5.22 -9.33 18.17
N PHE A 156 -4.50 -10.09 17.34
CA PHE A 156 -3.39 -10.93 17.76
C PHE A 156 -2.28 -10.94 16.69
N THR A 157 -1.13 -11.54 17.00
CA THR A 157 0.01 -11.66 16.08
C THR A 157 0.20 -13.11 15.65
N VAL A 158 0.53 -13.33 14.38
CA VAL A 158 0.92 -14.63 13.83
C VAL A 158 2.31 -14.48 13.20
N THR A 159 3.24 -15.35 13.56
CA THR A 159 4.50 -15.48 12.84
C THR A 159 4.25 -16.31 11.58
N PRO A 160 4.72 -15.90 10.38
CA PRO A 160 4.46 -16.64 9.14
C PRO A 160 4.82 -18.13 9.19
N GLY A 161 5.86 -18.51 9.93
CA GLY A 161 6.26 -19.92 10.12
C GLY A 161 5.29 -20.79 10.91
N GLN A 162 4.26 -20.21 11.55
CA GLN A 162 3.17 -20.94 12.22
C GLN A 162 2.03 -21.32 11.27
N ALA A 163 2.09 -20.88 10.01
CA ALA A 163 1.08 -21.10 8.99
C ALA A 163 1.67 -21.82 7.77
N THR A 164 0.81 -22.51 7.02
CA THR A 164 1.21 -22.97 5.68
C THR A 164 1.09 -21.81 4.70
N LEU A 165 2.23 -21.34 4.20
CA LEU A 165 2.30 -20.22 3.27
C LEU A 165 2.15 -20.70 1.82
N THR A 166 1.20 -20.12 1.08
CA THR A 166 1.08 -20.26 -0.37
C THR A 166 1.56 -18.98 -1.04
N PRO A 167 2.68 -19.00 -1.78
CA PRO A 167 3.23 -17.82 -2.43
C PRO A 167 2.25 -17.19 -3.43
N GLY A 168 2.01 -15.89 -3.29
CA GLY A 168 1.22 -15.10 -4.25
C GLY A 168 1.88 -13.77 -4.57
N GLY A 169 1.33 -13.05 -5.55
CA GLY A 169 1.85 -11.77 -6.00
C GLY A 169 0.73 -10.82 -6.46
N ASN A 170 1.09 -9.55 -6.59
CA ASN A 170 0.27 -8.55 -7.27
C ASN A 170 0.85 -8.20 -8.66
N LEU A 171 0.22 -7.25 -9.36
CA LEU A 171 0.65 -6.86 -10.71
C LEU A 171 2.07 -6.25 -10.73
N ALA A 172 2.51 -5.67 -9.60
CA ALA A 172 3.85 -5.13 -9.41
C ALA A 172 4.87 -6.17 -8.93
N GLU A 173 4.51 -7.47 -8.96
CA GLU A 173 5.34 -8.58 -8.49
C GLU A 173 5.65 -8.52 -6.97
N GLU A 174 4.89 -7.72 -6.20
CA GLU A 174 5.04 -7.63 -4.75
C GLU A 174 4.34 -8.82 -4.07
N PRO A 175 4.92 -9.42 -3.01
CA PRO A 175 4.33 -10.59 -2.36
C PRO A 175 2.94 -10.30 -1.78
N ARG A 176 1.98 -11.15 -2.12
CA ARG A 176 0.61 -11.19 -1.58
C ARG A 176 0.27 -12.64 -1.28
N ASP A 177 0.77 -13.11 -0.15
CA ASP A 177 0.77 -14.54 0.19
C ASP A 177 -0.52 -14.95 0.91
N ASP A 178 -0.98 -16.17 0.68
CA ASP A 178 -2.04 -16.75 1.48
C ASP A 178 -1.42 -17.51 2.66
N LEU A 179 -1.86 -17.23 3.89
CA LEU A 179 -1.45 -17.96 5.09
C LEU A 179 -2.60 -18.85 5.58
N HIS A 180 -2.42 -20.16 5.46
CA HIS A 180 -3.40 -21.13 5.94
C HIS A 180 -3.13 -21.52 7.40
N LEU A 181 -4.12 -21.25 8.26
CA LEU A 181 -4.11 -21.52 9.69
C LEU A 181 -4.92 -22.80 9.96
N ALA A 182 -4.23 -23.89 10.26
CA ALA A 182 -4.83 -25.19 10.54
C ALA A 182 -5.04 -25.37 12.07
N ALA A 183 -6.10 -24.75 12.60
CA ALA A 183 -6.40 -24.74 14.04
C ALA A 183 -5.22 -24.28 14.90
N LEU A 184 -4.64 -23.13 14.53
CA LEU A 184 -3.52 -22.53 15.25
C LEU A 184 -3.97 -22.07 16.65
N GLU A 185 -3.24 -22.51 17.68
CA GLU A 185 -3.43 -22.07 19.05
C GLU A 185 -2.66 -20.77 19.31
N ILE A 186 -3.38 -19.71 19.65
CA ILE A 186 -2.81 -18.40 20.01
C ILE A 186 -2.99 -18.19 21.52
N PRO A 187 -1.90 -18.06 22.30
CA PRO A 187 -1.98 -17.77 23.72
C PRO A 187 -2.82 -16.52 24.02
N ALA A 188 -3.67 -16.57 25.04
CA ALA A 188 -4.52 -15.45 25.46
C ALA A 188 -3.71 -14.17 25.76
N THR A 189 -2.47 -14.34 26.23
CA THR A 189 -1.52 -13.25 26.48
C THR A 189 -1.14 -12.46 25.22
N GLN A 190 -1.23 -13.07 24.04
CA GLN A 190 -0.96 -12.47 22.72
C GLN A 190 -2.22 -11.91 22.03
N VAL A 191 -3.38 -12.01 22.69
CA VAL A 191 -4.67 -11.56 22.15
C VAL A 191 -5.13 -10.32 22.90
N ARG A 192 -5.67 -9.35 22.17
CA ARG A 192 -6.38 -8.20 22.73
C ARG A 192 -7.78 -8.14 22.14
N ARG A 193 -8.79 -8.06 23.02
CA ARG A 193 -10.11 -7.59 22.60
C ARG A 193 -9.99 -6.12 22.18
N ILE A 194 -10.59 -5.79 21.05
CA ILE A 194 -10.54 -4.44 20.50
C ILE A 194 -11.97 -3.92 20.32
N ALA A 195 -12.11 -2.60 20.40
CA ALA A 195 -13.36 -1.95 20.07
C ALA A 195 -13.58 -2.00 18.54
N PRO A 196 -14.83 -2.07 18.04
CA PRO A 196 -15.12 -2.01 16.59
C PRO A 196 -14.47 -0.82 15.88
N GLU A 197 -14.33 0.30 16.57
CA GLU A 197 -13.71 1.53 16.06
C GLU A 197 -12.24 1.31 15.69
N LEU A 198 -11.52 0.42 16.38
CA LEU A 198 -10.13 0.11 16.06
C LEU A 198 -10.02 -0.77 14.79
N LEU A 199 -11.03 -1.60 14.51
CA LEU A 199 -11.12 -2.34 13.26
C LEU A 199 -11.32 -1.39 12.08
N ASP A 200 -12.15 -0.35 12.26
CA ASP A 200 -12.32 0.71 11.26
C ASP A 200 -11.06 1.57 11.12
N GLU A 201 -10.39 1.95 12.22
CA GLU A 201 -9.09 2.64 12.19
C GLU A 201 -8.05 1.84 11.38
N ALA A 202 -7.99 0.52 11.55
CA ALA A 202 -7.11 -0.34 10.77
C ALA A 202 -7.38 -0.27 9.27
N ARG A 203 -8.65 -0.24 8.86
CA ARG A 203 -9.04 -0.06 7.45
C ARG A 203 -8.64 1.32 6.93
N LEU A 204 -8.85 2.37 7.72
CA LEU A 204 -8.46 3.74 7.35
C LEU A 204 -6.94 3.87 7.19
N ARG A 205 -6.17 3.33 8.14
CA ARG A 205 -4.70 3.30 8.07
C ARG A 205 -4.20 2.55 6.83
N ALA A 206 -4.76 1.38 6.54
CA ALA A 206 -4.40 0.59 5.36
C ALA A 206 -4.73 1.32 4.05
N ALA A 207 -5.90 1.95 3.96
CA ALA A 207 -6.27 2.74 2.79
C ALA A 207 -5.38 3.96 2.59
N LEU A 208 -5.12 4.73 3.65
CA LEU A 208 -4.26 5.91 3.56
C LEU A 208 -2.82 5.52 3.21
N ALA A 209 -2.33 4.39 3.72
CA ALA A 209 -1.04 3.81 3.35
C ALA A 209 -0.94 3.56 1.85
N ARG A 210 -1.95 2.93 1.22
CA ARG A 210 -1.99 2.77 -0.24
C ARG A 210 -2.07 4.10 -0.97
N SER A 211 -2.89 5.03 -0.50
CA SER A 211 -3.01 6.36 -1.12
C SER A 211 -1.68 7.12 -1.12
N ALA A 212 -0.91 7.06 -0.02
CA ALA A 212 0.40 7.69 0.07
C ALA A 212 1.42 7.06 -0.88
N LEU A 213 1.45 5.73 -0.96
CA LEU A 213 2.29 5.01 -1.93
C LEU A 213 1.91 5.38 -3.38
N ILE A 214 0.61 5.45 -3.70
CA ILE A 214 0.09 5.88 -5.01
C ILE A 214 0.53 7.32 -5.32
N ALA A 215 0.45 8.25 -4.36
CA ALA A 215 0.93 9.63 -4.55
C ALA A 215 2.41 9.67 -4.95
N GLY A 216 3.25 8.88 -4.30
CA GLY A 216 4.66 8.72 -4.67
C GLY A 216 4.85 8.18 -6.09
N ALA A 217 4.19 7.07 -6.41
CA ALA A 217 4.27 6.47 -7.74
C ALA A 217 3.75 7.41 -8.85
N ALA A 218 2.74 8.22 -8.54
CA ALA A 218 2.22 9.27 -9.42
C ALA A 218 3.27 10.34 -9.73
N GLU A 219 3.97 10.84 -8.71
CA GLU A 219 5.09 11.76 -8.89
C GLU A 219 6.21 11.15 -9.71
N ARG A 220 6.52 9.86 -9.50
CA ARG A 220 7.51 9.17 -10.33
C ARG A 220 7.09 9.10 -11.79
N CYS A 221 5.81 8.87 -12.08
CA CYS A 221 5.27 8.93 -13.44
C CYS A 221 5.45 10.33 -14.05
N VAL A 222 5.20 11.40 -13.30
CA VAL A 222 5.46 12.79 -13.74
C VAL A 222 6.93 12.98 -14.08
N ASP A 223 7.83 12.67 -13.14
CA ASP A 223 9.27 12.85 -13.30
C ASP A 223 9.81 12.14 -14.55
N LEU A 224 9.43 10.87 -14.71
CA LEU A 224 9.86 10.05 -15.85
C LEU A 224 9.29 10.57 -17.17
N THR A 225 8.02 10.99 -17.17
CA THR A 225 7.36 11.49 -18.38
C THR A 225 7.96 12.80 -18.83
N VAL A 226 8.15 13.76 -17.93
CA VAL A 226 8.77 15.05 -18.25
C VAL A 226 10.21 14.86 -18.75
N ALA A 227 10.98 13.97 -18.10
CA ALA A 227 12.33 13.65 -18.56
C ALA A 227 12.31 13.02 -19.97
N HIS A 228 11.38 12.09 -20.22
CA HIS A 228 11.23 11.40 -21.49
C HIS A 228 10.86 12.37 -22.63
N THR A 229 9.82 13.17 -22.45
CA THR A 229 9.32 14.08 -23.49
C THR A 229 10.31 15.21 -23.79
N THR A 230 11.11 15.60 -22.81
CA THR A 230 12.18 16.60 -22.97
C THR A 230 13.37 16.03 -23.74
N ALA A 231 13.81 14.81 -23.43
CA ALA A 231 14.96 14.20 -24.08
C ALA A 231 14.63 13.63 -25.48
N ARG A 232 13.42 13.09 -25.67
CA ARG A 232 13.01 12.44 -26.91
C ARG A 232 12.73 13.47 -28.01
N THR A 233 13.50 13.40 -29.09
CA THR A 233 13.31 14.23 -30.29
C THR A 233 12.55 13.47 -31.38
N GLN A 234 11.46 14.05 -31.89
CA GLN A 234 10.77 13.59 -33.09
C GLN A 234 10.35 14.78 -33.95
N PHE A 235 10.32 14.58 -35.27
CA PHE A 235 10.02 15.65 -36.23
C PHE A 235 10.91 16.90 -36.03
N GLY A 236 12.19 16.67 -35.73
CA GLY A 236 13.21 17.72 -35.61
C GLY A 236 13.20 18.54 -34.32
N ARG A 237 12.40 18.17 -33.30
CA ARG A 237 12.38 18.86 -31.99
C ARG A 237 11.95 17.94 -30.83
N PRO A 238 12.19 18.32 -29.57
CA PRO A 238 11.69 17.58 -28.40
C PRO A 238 10.16 17.37 -28.43
N LEU A 239 9.69 16.25 -27.86
CA LEU A 239 8.25 15.98 -27.72
C LEU A 239 7.55 17.05 -26.87
N SER A 240 8.23 17.56 -25.84
CA SER A 240 7.69 18.64 -24.99
C SER A 240 7.41 19.95 -25.75
N HIS A 241 7.83 20.11 -27.01
CA HIS A 241 7.51 21.28 -27.83
C HIS A 241 6.14 21.20 -28.53
N PHE A 242 5.48 20.04 -28.55
CA PHE A 242 4.16 19.88 -29.16
C PHE A 242 3.05 20.22 -28.15
N GLN A 243 2.08 21.04 -28.55
CA GLN A 243 0.99 21.50 -27.66
C GLN A 243 0.17 20.35 -27.07
N ALA A 244 -0.14 19.32 -27.86
CA ALA A 244 -0.86 18.14 -27.37
C ALA A 244 -0.08 17.40 -26.26
N VAL A 245 1.26 17.33 -26.37
CA VAL A 245 2.10 16.74 -25.32
C VAL A 245 2.05 17.60 -24.05
N LYS A 246 2.20 18.93 -24.18
CA LYS A 246 2.12 19.84 -23.03
C LYS A 246 0.78 19.76 -22.29
N GLN A 247 -0.33 19.62 -23.02
CA GLN A 247 -1.66 19.49 -22.43
C GLN A 247 -1.80 18.20 -21.63
N GLU A 248 -1.35 17.07 -22.18
CA GLU A 248 -1.36 15.79 -21.45
C GLU A 248 -0.38 15.82 -20.25
N GLU A 249 0.79 16.43 -20.38
CA GLU A 249 1.72 16.62 -19.24
C GLU A 249 1.11 17.46 -18.12
N ALA A 250 0.44 18.57 -18.47
CA ALA A 250 -0.26 19.39 -17.49
C ALA A 250 -1.31 18.57 -16.74
N ARG A 251 -2.11 17.78 -17.46
CA ARG A 251 -3.10 16.88 -16.86
C ARG A 251 -2.47 15.82 -15.95
N LEU A 252 -1.35 15.23 -16.37
CA LEU A 252 -0.59 14.26 -15.56
C LEU A 252 -0.11 14.89 -14.24
N ILE A 253 0.42 16.11 -14.31
CA ILE A 253 0.89 16.86 -13.14
C ILE A 253 -0.28 17.23 -12.22
N GLU A 254 -1.41 17.66 -12.79
CA GLU A 254 -2.64 17.96 -12.06
C GLU A 254 -3.15 16.74 -11.29
N GLU A 255 -3.29 15.58 -11.94
CA GLU A 255 -3.71 14.34 -11.29
C GLU A 255 -2.78 13.95 -10.14
N ALA A 256 -1.45 13.99 -10.35
CA ALA A 256 -0.49 13.70 -9.28
C ALA A 256 -0.61 14.69 -8.11
N ALA A 257 -0.82 15.98 -8.39
CA ALA A 257 -1.03 17.01 -7.38
C ALA A 257 -2.33 16.79 -6.58
N LEU A 258 -3.43 16.37 -7.24
CA LEU A 258 -4.68 16.03 -6.58
C LEU A 258 -4.49 14.89 -5.57
N VAL A 259 -3.83 13.81 -5.98
CA VAL A 259 -3.56 12.66 -5.10
C VAL A 259 -2.70 13.08 -3.91
N ARG A 260 -1.59 13.79 -4.15
CA ARG A 260 -0.71 14.27 -3.07
C ARG A 260 -1.48 15.12 -2.06
N THR A 261 -2.27 16.08 -2.55
CA THR A 261 -3.03 17.00 -1.71
C THR A 261 -4.06 16.26 -0.86
N ALA A 262 -4.78 15.30 -1.45
CA ALA A 262 -5.77 14.52 -0.72
C ALA A 262 -5.14 13.65 0.38
N VAL A 263 -3.97 13.06 0.13
CA VAL A 263 -3.21 12.31 1.15
C VAL A 263 -2.75 13.22 2.28
N GLN A 264 -2.23 14.41 1.97
CA GLN A 264 -1.78 15.37 2.97
C GLN A 264 -2.93 15.86 3.86
N ALA A 265 -4.10 16.13 3.28
CA ALA A 265 -5.30 16.54 4.01
C ALA A 265 -5.80 15.47 5.00
N ALA A 266 -5.53 14.18 4.73
CA ALA A 266 -5.94 13.08 5.60
C ALA A 266 -5.00 12.79 6.78
N ALA A 267 -3.81 13.41 6.83
CA ALA A 267 -2.81 13.15 7.86
C ALA A 267 -3.29 13.54 9.28
N ALA A 268 -3.66 14.81 9.47
CA ALA A 268 -4.09 15.31 10.78
C ALA A 268 -5.42 14.72 11.26
N PRO A 269 -6.45 14.53 10.41
CA PRO A 269 -7.67 13.84 10.81
C PRO A 269 -7.42 12.43 11.35
N LEU A 270 -6.47 11.68 10.78
CA LEU A 270 -6.16 10.32 11.24
C LEU A 270 -5.53 10.29 12.65
N ASP A 271 -4.82 11.33 13.07
CA ASP A 271 -4.21 11.41 14.41
C ASP A 271 -5.22 11.77 15.53
N THR A 272 -6.37 12.32 15.17
CA THR A 272 -7.36 12.84 16.14
C THR A 272 -8.53 11.89 16.41
N ASP A 273 -8.53 10.70 15.78
CA ASP A 273 -9.51 9.62 15.99
C ASP A 273 -10.98 10.10 16.02
N GLY A 274 -11.49 10.58 14.88
CA GLY A 274 -12.86 11.08 14.79
C GLY A 274 -13.51 10.94 13.40
N PRO A 275 -14.77 11.37 13.24
CA PRO A 275 -15.52 11.26 11.98
C PRO A 275 -14.82 11.90 10.78
N ALA A 276 -14.02 12.96 11.02
CA ALA A 276 -13.22 13.63 10.00
C ALA A 276 -12.17 12.70 9.37
N ALA A 277 -11.60 11.76 10.14
CA ALA A 277 -10.64 10.77 9.62
C ALA A 277 -11.27 9.93 8.51
N HIS A 278 -12.51 9.48 8.73
CA HIS A 278 -13.22 8.66 7.76
C HIS A 278 -13.46 9.42 6.45
N VAL A 279 -13.94 10.66 6.52
CA VAL A 279 -14.19 11.50 5.35
C VAL A 279 -12.88 11.77 4.58
N ALA A 280 -11.84 12.22 5.29
CA ALA A 280 -10.58 12.61 4.66
C ALA A 280 -9.86 11.41 4.01
N VAL A 281 -9.79 10.27 4.71
CA VAL A 281 -9.15 9.06 4.17
C VAL A 281 -9.96 8.45 3.02
N ALA A 282 -11.29 8.41 3.13
CA ALA A 282 -12.13 7.90 2.06
C ALA A 282 -12.02 8.78 0.80
N ALA A 283 -11.99 10.11 0.96
CA ALA A 283 -11.73 11.04 -0.14
C ALA A 283 -10.33 10.82 -0.75
N ALA A 284 -9.30 10.70 0.09
CA ALA A 284 -7.94 10.45 -0.36
C ALA A 284 -7.80 9.14 -1.15
N LYS A 285 -8.36 8.03 -0.64
CA LYS A 285 -8.30 6.73 -1.32
C LYS A 285 -9.16 6.69 -2.59
N THR A 286 -10.32 7.35 -2.60
CA THR A 286 -11.14 7.48 -3.80
C THR A 286 -10.38 8.26 -4.89
N GLN A 287 -9.85 9.44 -4.56
CA GLN A 287 -9.06 10.25 -5.48
C GLN A 287 -7.81 9.51 -5.98
N ALA A 288 -7.04 8.90 -5.09
CA ALA A 288 -5.85 8.13 -5.44
C ALA A 288 -6.17 6.98 -6.41
N SER A 289 -7.26 6.25 -6.15
CA SER A 289 -7.65 5.09 -6.96
C SER A 289 -8.20 5.49 -8.33
N ALA A 290 -8.91 6.62 -8.41
CA ALA A 290 -9.39 7.19 -9.68
C ALA A 290 -8.22 7.71 -10.53
N SER A 291 -7.37 8.57 -9.96
CA SER A 291 -6.23 9.18 -10.65
C SER A 291 -5.20 8.16 -11.12
N ALA A 292 -5.01 7.04 -10.40
CA ALA A 292 -4.05 6.00 -10.77
C ALA A 292 -4.21 5.50 -12.22
N ALA A 293 -5.45 5.30 -12.68
CA ALA A 293 -5.72 4.85 -14.05
C ALA A 293 -5.39 5.93 -15.09
N GLU A 294 -5.77 7.18 -14.81
CA GLU A 294 -5.54 8.31 -15.72
C GLU A 294 -4.05 8.66 -15.83
N ILE A 295 -3.34 8.68 -14.70
CA ILE A 295 -1.88 8.87 -14.64
C ILE A 295 -1.17 7.80 -15.45
N ALA A 296 -1.52 6.52 -15.26
CA ALA A 296 -0.92 5.43 -16.02
C ALA A 296 -1.22 5.57 -17.53
N ARG A 297 -2.46 5.91 -17.90
CA ARG A 297 -2.87 6.11 -19.29
C ARG A 297 -2.03 7.21 -19.97
N ILE A 298 -1.94 8.39 -19.34
CA ILE A 298 -1.20 9.53 -19.89
C ILE A 298 0.29 9.21 -19.99
N ALA A 299 0.88 8.67 -18.92
CA ALA A 299 2.31 8.39 -18.89
C ALA A 299 2.71 7.38 -19.97
N HIS A 300 1.94 6.29 -20.14
CA HIS A 300 2.18 5.31 -21.22
C HIS A 300 1.96 5.92 -22.61
N GLN A 301 0.92 6.74 -22.79
CA GLN A 301 0.65 7.41 -24.06
C GLN A 301 1.81 8.32 -24.49
N LEU A 302 2.39 9.07 -23.55
CA LEU A 302 3.50 10.00 -23.83
C LEU A 302 4.85 9.28 -24.02
N HIS A 303 5.05 8.13 -23.37
CA HIS A 303 6.24 7.30 -23.61
C HIS A 303 6.14 6.46 -24.89
N GLY A 304 4.94 6.10 -25.33
CA GLY A 304 4.74 5.18 -26.45
C GLY A 304 5.33 3.79 -26.16
N ALA A 305 5.88 3.14 -27.19
CA ALA A 305 6.31 1.75 -27.09
C ALA A 305 7.39 1.49 -26.03
N ILE A 306 8.25 2.47 -25.70
CA ILE A 306 9.28 2.24 -24.67
C ILE A 306 8.67 2.12 -23.26
N GLY A 307 7.53 2.80 -23.01
CA GLY A 307 6.88 2.85 -21.70
C GLY A 307 6.34 1.50 -21.23
N ILE A 308 6.04 0.58 -22.16
CA ILE A 308 5.56 -0.78 -21.86
C ILE A 308 6.69 -1.81 -21.71
N THR A 309 7.94 -1.41 -21.92
CA THR A 309 9.10 -2.32 -21.82
C THR A 309 9.70 -2.30 -20.42
N ARG A 310 10.49 -3.32 -20.07
CA ARG A 310 11.32 -3.31 -18.87
C ARG A 310 12.59 -2.45 -19.00
N LEU A 311 12.83 -1.83 -20.16
CA LEU A 311 13.98 -0.96 -20.40
C LEU A 311 13.78 0.45 -19.85
N ASN A 312 12.56 0.79 -19.43
CA ASN A 312 12.22 2.07 -18.82
C ASN A 312 11.57 1.82 -17.46
N PRO A 313 11.94 2.57 -16.40
CA PRO A 313 11.41 2.36 -15.05
C PRO A 313 9.92 2.69 -14.89
N LEU A 314 9.24 3.26 -15.90
CA LEU A 314 7.83 3.62 -15.84
C LEU A 314 6.94 2.43 -15.44
N HIS A 315 7.28 1.22 -15.88
CA HIS A 315 6.54 0.02 -15.52
C HIS A 315 6.54 -0.23 -14.00
N LEU A 316 7.62 0.12 -13.28
CA LEU A 316 7.73 -0.06 -11.83
C LEU A 316 6.72 0.82 -11.07
N ALA A 317 6.49 2.05 -11.55
CA ALA A 317 5.50 2.96 -10.98
C ALA A 317 4.08 2.58 -11.42
N THR A 318 3.85 2.35 -12.71
CA THR A 318 2.50 2.14 -13.25
C THR A 318 1.87 0.81 -12.83
N THR A 319 2.64 -0.29 -12.73
CA THR A 319 2.11 -1.56 -12.20
C THR A 319 1.69 -1.44 -10.74
N ARG A 320 2.39 -0.61 -9.94
CA ARG A 320 2.05 -0.30 -8.56
C ARG A 320 0.80 0.56 -8.44
N LEU A 321 0.65 1.59 -9.30
CA LEU A 321 -0.59 2.37 -9.39
C LEU A 321 -1.80 1.44 -9.63
N TRP A 322 -1.68 0.51 -10.59
CA TRP A 322 -2.74 -0.46 -10.91
C TRP A 322 -2.99 -1.47 -9.80
N SER A 323 -1.96 -1.87 -9.05
CA SER A 323 -2.15 -2.80 -7.95
C SER A 323 -2.79 -2.14 -6.74
N TRP A 324 -2.21 -1.03 -6.28
CA TRP A 324 -2.59 -0.40 -5.02
C TRP A 324 -3.95 0.32 -5.10
N ARG A 325 -4.44 0.66 -6.31
CA ARG A 325 -5.79 1.21 -6.46
C ARG A 325 -6.89 0.22 -6.05
N ASP A 326 -6.65 -1.08 -6.21
CA ASP A 326 -7.62 -2.14 -5.87
C ASP A 326 -7.36 -2.77 -4.48
N GLU A 327 -6.22 -2.48 -3.87
CA GLU A 327 -5.87 -2.96 -2.53
C GLU A 327 -6.49 -2.08 -1.43
N ASP A 328 -6.84 -2.72 -0.31
CA ASP A 328 -7.45 -2.09 0.87
C ASP A 328 -8.75 -1.31 0.55
N GLY A 329 -9.49 -1.80 -0.45
CA GLY A 329 -10.72 -1.21 -0.97
C GLY A 329 -10.47 -0.37 -2.22
N ASP A 330 -11.26 -0.61 -3.25
CA ASP A 330 -11.21 0.11 -4.52
C ASP A 330 -11.92 1.47 -4.46
N GLU A 331 -11.91 2.20 -5.58
CA GLU A 331 -12.57 3.50 -5.73
C GLU A 331 -14.06 3.44 -5.34
N THR A 332 -14.78 2.41 -5.77
CA THR A 332 -16.23 2.30 -5.52
C THR A 332 -16.50 2.05 -4.04
N TYR A 333 -15.72 1.17 -3.40
CA TYR A 333 -15.81 0.88 -1.99
C TYR A 333 -15.65 2.14 -1.15
N TRP A 334 -14.61 2.94 -1.41
CA TRP A 334 -14.33 4.15 -0.65
C TRP A 334 -15.28 5.30 -0.98
N ALA A 335 -15.76 5.41 -2.23
CA ALA A 335 -16.79 6.38 -2.60
C ALA A 335 -18.12 6.13 -1.86
N LEU A 336 -18.54 4.86 -1.75
CA LEU A 336 -19.75 4.49 -1.01
C LEU A 336 -19.61 4.80 0.49
N ARG A 337 -18.45 4.50 1.08
CA ARG A 337 -18.17 4.85 2.47
C ARG A 337 -18.13 6.36 2.69
N LEU A 338 -17.50 7.11 1.79
CA LEU A 338 -17.48 8.57 1.84
C LEU A 338 -18.91 9.14 1.82
N ALA A 339 -19.78 8.58 0.98
CA ALA A 339 -21.16 9.01 0.84
C ALA A 339 -22.08 8.60 2.02
N GLN A 340 -21.79 7.50 2.71
CA GLN A 340 -22.65 6.93 3.74
C GLN A 340 -23.10 7.92 4.85
N PRO A 341 -22.22 8.75 5.44
CA PRO A 341 -22.64 9.74 6.45
C PRO A 341 -23.24 11.02 5.85
N LEU A 342 -23.20 11.19 4.53
CA LEU A 342 -23.61 12.41 3.85
C LEU A 342 -25.10 12.38 3.50
N THR A 343 -25.79 13.44 3.90
CA THR A 343 -27.16 13.75 3.55
C THR A 343 -27.21 15.16 2.95
N ALA A 344 -28.35 15.56 2.38
CA ALA A 344 -28.53 16.93 1.90
C ALA A 344 -28.25 17.99 2.98
N THR A 345 -28.46 17.67 4.26
CA THR A 345 -28.22 18.59 5.38
C THR A 345 -26.80 18.52 5.93
N THR A 346 -26.10 17.38 5.81
CA THR A 346 -24.73 17.22 6.34
C THR A 346 -23.64 17.48 5.30
N LEU A 347 -23.96 17.47 4.01
CA LEU A 347 -22.99 17.65 2.93
C LEU A 347 -22.19 18.96 3.05
N TRP A 348 -22.88 20.11 3.10
CA TRP A 348 -22.21 21.41 3.13
C TRP A 348 -21.38 21.63 4.40
N PRO A 349 -21.87 21.31 5.62
CA PRO A 349 -21.05 21.35 6.82
C PRO A 349 -19.79 20.47 6.73
N VAL A 350 -19.90 19.23 6.24
CA VAL A 350 -18.74 18.34 6.11
C VAL A 350 -17.70 18.92 5.15
N LEU A 351 -18.12 19.45 4.00
CA LEU A 351 -17.21 20.05 3.01
C LEU A 351 -16.49 21.32 3.51
N THR A 352 -17.09 22.05 4.45
CA THR A 352 -16.56 23.35 4.93
C THR A 352 -15.87 23.27 6.28
N SER A 353 -16.02 22.16 7.01
CA SER A 353 -15.42 21.95 8.34
C SER A 353 -14.32 20.89 8.35
N THR A 354 -14.22 20.06 7.30
CA THR A 354 -13.07 19.16 7.13
C THR A 354 -11.89 20.01 6.63
N PRO A 355 -10.78 20.07 7.38
CA PRO A 355 -9.67 20.97 7.10
C PRO A 355 -8.90 20.65 5.81
#